data_AF-A0A3P1S7F2-F1
#
_entry.id   AF-A0A3P1S7F2-F1
#
_cell.length_a   1.000
_cell.length_b   1.000
_cell.length_c   1.000
_cell.angle_alpha   90.00
_cell.angle_beta   90.00
_cell.angle_gamma   90.00
#
_symmetry.space_group_name_H-M   'P 1'
#
loop_
_entity.id
_entity.type
_entity.pdbx_description
1 polymer ?
#
loop_
_entity_poly.entity_id
_entity_poly.type
_entity_poly.pdbx_seq_one_letter_code
_entity_poly.pdbx_strand_id
1 'polypeptide(L)'
;MKHWTDKYEFNKEMKSFKQILESKGYILESEHRYTYQMQHKNAFDDVKEWLEQSGYKGDIEALFCSGKFFPGVGAVYGLFDMSIISHDSIRELLEKEALEQSRDFY
;
A
#
# COMPACT_ATOMS: atom_id res chain seq x y z
N MET A 1 10.05 3.63 14.32
CA MET A 1 10.62 3.03 13.09
C MET A 1 11.43 1.81 13.41
N LYS A 2 10.83 0.67 13.10
CA LYS A 2 11.26 -0.71 13.34
C LYS A 2 11.80 -1.36 12.05
N HIS A 3 11.29 -0.97 10.87
CA HIS A 3 11.65 -1.54 9.58
C HIS A 3 12.62 -0.66 8.78
N TRP A 4 12.33 0.65 8.66
CA TRP A 4 13.20 1.57 7.91
C TRP A 4 14.22 2.27 8.82
N THR A 5 15.50 2.17 8.46
CA THR A 5 16.61 2.75 9.23
C THR A 5 17.00 4.15 8.76
N ASP A 6 16.79 4.48 7.48
CA ASP A 6 16.95 5.84 6.95
C ASP A 6 15.67 6.65 7.15
N LYS A 7 15.67 7.50 8.19
CA LYS A 7 14.51 8.32 8.51
C LYS A 7 14.22 9.40 7.47
N TYR A 8 15.26 9.94 6.84
CA TYR A 8 15.10 11.06 5.92
C TYR A 8 14.43 10.59 4.63
N GLU A 9 14.94 9.50 4.07
CA GLU A 9 14.37 8.92 2.85
C GLU A 9 12.96 8.39 3.11
N PHE A 10 12.74 7.70 4.24
CA PHE A 10 11.40 7.25 4.61
C PHE A 10 10.39 8.42 4.68
N ASN A 11 10.73 9.49 5.41
CA ASN A 11 9.86 10.66 5.53
C ASN A 11 9.56 11.34 4.19
N LYS A 12 10.51 11.31 3.25
CA LYS A 12 10.34 11.89 1.92
C LYS A 12 9.31 11.09 1.11
N GLU A 13 9.48 9.77 1.06
CA GLU A 13 8.58 8.86 0.34
C GLU A 13 7.16 8.84 0.94
N MET A 14 7.08 8.89 2.28
CA MET A 14 5.80 8.87 2.96
C MET A 14 4.90 10.07 2.64
N LYS A 15 5.46 11.20 2.19
CA LYS A 15 4.66 12.34 1.74
C LYS A 15 3.88 12.03 0.46
N SER A 16 4.52 11.46 -0.56
CA SER A 16 3.84 11.01 -1.78
C SER A 16 2.89 9.87 -1.50
N PHE A 17 3.31 8.93 -0.64
CA PHE A 17 2.47 7.83 -0.18
C PHE A 17 1.15 8.36 0.39
N LYS A 18 1.21 9.23 1.40
CA LYS A 18 0.03 9.85 2.02
C LYS A 18 -0.89 10.52 1.00
N GLN A 19 -0.33 11.27 0.05
CA GLN A 19 -1.12 11.96 -0.97
C GLN A 19 -1.89 11.00 -1.88
N ILE A 20 -1.28 9.88 -2.29
CA ILE A 20 -1.95 8.86 -3.11
C ILE A 20 -3.06 8.21 -2.29
N LEU A 21 -2.76 7.80 -1.06
CA LEU A 21 -3.73 7.15 -0.18
C LEU A 21 -4.94 8.04 0.11
N GLU A 22 -4.72 9.32 0.45
CA GLU A 22 -5.82 10.27 0.70
C GLU A 22 -6.64 10.56 -0.57
N SER A 23 -6.03 10.47 -1.75
CA SER A 23 -6.73 10.75 -3.01
C SER A 23 -7.57 9.56 -3.50
N LYS A 24 -7.15 8.32 -3.23
CA LYS A 24 -7.73 7.11 -3.83
C LYS A 24 -8.38 6.17 -2.82
N GLY A 25 -7.98 6.26 -1.55
CA GLY A 25 -8.26 5.28 -0.52
C GLY A 25 -7.40 4.01 -0.63
N TYR A 26 -6.44 3.95 -1.56
CA TYR A 26 -5.54 2.81 -1.71
C TYR A 26 -4.20 3.17 -2.35
N ILE A 27 -3.23 2.26 -2.22
CA ILE A 27 -1.94 2.27 -2.90
C ILE A 27 -1.58 0.84 -3.32
N LEU A 28 -1.26 0.64 -4.59
CA LEU A 28 -0.76 -0.62 -5.16
C LEU A 28 0.77 -0.61 -5.30
N GLU A 29 1.36 -1.76 -5.65
CA GLU A 29 2.81 -1.90 -5.84
C GLU A 29 3.37 -1.04 -6.96
N SER A 30 2.68 -0.96 -8.10
CA SER A 30 3.03 -0.06 -9.21
C SER A 30 3.09 1.42 -8.81
N GLU A 31 2.37 1.81 -7.75
CA GLU A 31 2.22 3.20 -7.34
C GLU A 31 3.27 3.63 -6.30
N HIS A 32 3.76 2.69 -5.49
CA HIS A 32 4.75 3.00 -4.48
C HIS A 32 5.64 1.82 -4.10
N ARG A 33 6.95 2.08 -4.10
CA ARG A 33 7.99 1.09 -3.79
C ARG A 33 7.98 0.52 -2.36
N TYR A 34 7.10 1.01 -1.48
CA TYR A 34 6.96 0.56 -0.08
C TYR A 34 5.77 -0.40 0.10
N THR A 35 4.91 -0.54 -0.91
CA THR A 35 3.71 -1.35 -0.83
C THR A 35 4.01 -2.82 -0.59
N TYR A 36 4.96 -3.38 -1.34
CA TYR A 36 5.39 -4.76 -1.18
C TYR A 36 5.94 -5.06 0.24
N GLN A 37 6.69 -4.12 0.84
CA GLN A 37 7.32 -4.30 2.15
C GLN A 37 6.28 -4.31 3.28
N MET A 38 5.12 -3.69 3.09
CA MET A 38 4.03 -3.68 4.07
C MET A 38 3.37 -5.05 4.28
N GLN A 39 3.76 -6.09 3.54
CA GLN A 39 3.47 -7.48 3.92
C GLN A 39 4.10 -7.85 5.28
N HIS A 40 5.15 -7.13 5.69
CA HIS A 40 5.81 -7.31 6.98
C HIS A 40 5.20 -6.38 8.04
N LYS A 41 4.81 -6.96 9.18
CA LYS A 41 4.18 -6.22 10.29
C LYS A 41 4.94 -4.96 10.72
N ASN A 42 6.26 -5.04 10.87
CA ASN A 42 7.07 -3.88 11.28
C ASN A 42 7.04 -2.73 10.26
N ALA A 43 6.96 -3.05 8.96
CA ALA A 43 6.85 -2.04 7.91
C ALA A 43 5.46 -1.41 7.91
N PHE A 44 4.42 -2.22 8.06
CA PHE A 44 3.05 -1.72 8.19
C PHE A 44 2.86 -0.83 9.43
N ASP A 45 3.37 -1.26 10.59
CA ASP A 45 3.34 -0.46 11.82
C ASP A 45 4.03 0.90 11.63
N ASP A 46 5.21 0.92 11.02
CA ASP A 46 5.97 2.15 10.77
C ASP A 46 5.21 3.13 9.85
N VAL A 47 4.54 2.61 8.81
CA VAL A 47 3.66 3.41 7.94
C VAL A 47 2.46 3.94 8.71
N LYS A 48 1.78 3.09 9.48
CA LYS A 48 0.61 3.46 10.29
C LYS A 48 0.95 4.56 11.31
N GLU A 49 2.03 4.37 12.07
CA GLU A 49 2.55 5.35 13.04
C GLU A 49 2.87 6.69 12.35
N TRP A 50 3.48 6.66 11.15
CA TRP A 50 3.82 7.88 10.42
C TRP A 50 2.58 8.61 9.89
N LEU A 51 1.60 7.88 9.35
CA LEU A 51 0.35 8.44 8.82
C LEU A 51 -0.45 9.13 9.93
N GLU A 52 -0.54 8.50 11.10
CA GLU A 52 -1.17 9.06 12.29
C GLU A 52 -0.49 10.37 12.72
N GLN A 53 0.83 10.36 12.89
CA GLN A 53 1.60 11.55 13.29
C GLN A 53 1.54 12.69 12.25
N SER A 54 1.38 12.33 10.98
CA SER A 54 1.32 13.29 9.87
C SER A 54 -0.09 13.79 9.57
N GLY A 55 -1.11 13.39 10.35
CA GLY A 55 -2.49 13.82 10.18
C GLY A 55 -3.12 13.32 8.88
N TYR A 56 -3.03 12.01 8.64
CA TYR A 56 -3.80 11.34 7.58
C TYR A 56 -5.30 11.57 7.76
N LYS A 57 -5.99 11.89 6.66
CA LYS A 57 -7.41 12.26 6.67
C LYS A 57 -8.40 11.09 6.67
N GLY A 58 -7.96 9.90 6.28
CA GLY A 58 -8.79 8.70 6.29
C GLY A 58 -8.80 8.03 7.66
N ASP A 59 -9.32 6.80 7.72
CA ASP A 59 -9.43 6.05 8.96
C ASP A 59 -8.21 5.13 9.16
N ILE A 60 -7.32 5.55 10.06
CA ILE A 60 -6.11 4.82 10.44
C ILE A 60 -6.41 3.41 10.95
N GLU A 61 -7.54 3.19 11.63
CA GLU A 61 -7.92 1.87 12.15
C GLU A 61 -8.56 0.98 11.07
N ALA A 62 -9.05 1.58 9.98
CA ALA A 62 -9.55 0.87 8.81
C ALA A 62 -8.45 0.54 7.78
N LEU A 63 -7.19 0.91 8.05
CA LEU A 63 -6.07 0.57 7.18
C LEU A 63 -5.79 -0.93 7.18
N PHE A 64 -5.72 -1.49 5.98
CA PHE A 64 -5.54 -2.92 5.77
C PHE A 64 -4.57 -3.17 4.62
N CYS A 65 -3.50 -3.92 4.89
CA CYS A 65 -2.60 -4.43 3.86
C CYS A 65 -3.11 -5.81 3.41
N SER A 66 -3.30 -5.98 2.10
CA SER A 66 -3.73 -7.25 1.52
C SER A 66 -2.89 -7.59 0.32
N GLY A 67 -2.70 -8.89 0.08
CA GLY A 67 -2.11 -9.36 -1.16
C GLY A 67 -2.73 -10.66 -1.64
N LYS A 68 -2.56 -10.91 -2.94
CA LYS A 68 -3.08 -12.09 -3.63
C LYS A 68 -2.06 -12.63 -4.60
N PHE A 69 -1.95 -13.96 -4.65
CA PHE A 69 -1.11 -14.65 -5.62
C PHE A 69 -1.86 -14.87 -6.93
N PHE A 70 -1.22 -14.51 -8.03
CA PHE A 70 -1.71 -14.70 -9.39
C PHE A 70 -0.76 -15.61 -10.18
N PRO A 71 -1.24 -16.78 -10.66
CA PRO A 71 -0.42 -17.68 -11.47
C PRO A 71 0.18 -16.96 -12.69
N GLY A 72 1.49 -17.08 -12.88
CA GLY A 72 2.21 -16.43 -13.99
C GLY A 72 2.65 -14.99 -13.74
N VAL A 73 2.28 -14.39 -12.60
CA VAL A 73 2.69 -13.02 -12.22
C VAL A 73 3.46 -13.04 -10.91
N GLY A 74 2.88 -13.65 -9.86
CA GLY A 74 3.44 -13.62 -8.51
C GLY A 74 2.43 -13.10 -7.49
N ALA A 75 2.91 -12.73 -6.31
CA ALA A 75 2.10 -12.10 -5.27
C ALA A 75 2.08 -10.59 -5.50
N VAL A 76 0.88 -10.02 -5.46
CA VAL A 76 0.65 -8.57 -5.58
C VAL A 76 0.01 -8.08 -4.28
N TYR A 77 0.53 -6.99 -3.74
CA TYR A 77 0.08 -6.36 -2.51
C TYR A 77 -0.46 -4.94 -2.72
N GLY A 78 -1.28 -4.51 -1.77
CA GLY A 78 -1.80 -3.15 -1.70
C GLY A 78 -2.11 -2.76 -0.26
N LEU A 79 -2.05 -1.46 0.01
CA LEU A 79 -2.60 -0.87 1.23
C LEU A 79 -3.93 -0.19 0.90
N PHE A 80 -4.93 -0.44 1.74
CA PHE A 80 -6.30 -0.03 1.51
C PHE A 80 -6.87 0.61 2.76
N ASP A 81 -7.61 1.70 2.59
CA ASP A 81 -8.45 2.28 3.64
C ASP A 81 -9.87 1.75 3.47
N MET A 82 -10.23 0.78 4.31
CA MET A 82 -11.51 0.08 4.25
C MET A 82 -12.72 0.99 4.54
N SER A 83 -12.50 2.21 5.05
CA SER A 83 -13.57 3.20 5.22
C SER A 83 -13.95 3.89 3.89
N ILE A 84 -13.07 3.83 2.89
CA ILE A 84 -13.22 4.48 1.58
C ILE A 84 -13.57 3.47 0.49
N ILE A 85 -12.97 2.28 0.54
CA ILE A 85 -13.08 1.25 -0.48
C ILE A 85 -13.57 -0.08 0.08
N SER A 86 -14.39 -0.78 -0.71
CA SER A 86 -14.96 -2.07 -0.35
C SER A 86 -13.99 -3.23 -0.57
N HIS A 87 -14.20 -4.34 0.14
CA HIS A 87 -13.44 -5.58 -0.07
C HIS A 87 -13.51 -6.10 -1.51
N ASP A 88 -14.66 -5.99 -2.17
CA ASP A 88 -14.82 -6.44 -3.56
C ASP A 88 -13.98 -5.59 -4.50
N SER A 89 -13.97 -4.26 -4.31
CA SER A 89 -13.13 -3.34 -5.08
C SER A 89 -11.64 -3.63 -4.90
N ILE A 90 -11.21 -3.99 -3.69
CA ILE A 90 -9.81 -4.37 -3.41
C ILE A 90 -9.40 -5.58 -4.25
N ARG A 91 -10.26 -6.60 -4.32
CA ARG A 91 -9.98 -7.79 -5.11
C ARG A 91 -9.83 -7.45 -6.60
N GLU A 92 -10.73 -6.63 -7.14
CA GLU A 92 -10.68 -6.20 -8.54
C GLU A 92 -9.42 -5.38 -8.83
N LEU A 93 -9.01 -4.49 -7.91
CA LEU A 93 -7.77 -3.71 -8.04
C LEU A 93 -6.53 -4.59 -8.07
N LEU A 94 -6.44 -5.58 -7.18
CA LEU A 94 -5.31 -6.53 -7.17
C LEU A 94 -5.29 -7.41 -8.44
N GLU A 95 -6.46 -7.82 -8.94
CA GLU A 95 -6.58 -8.55 -10.21
C GLU A 95 -6.12 -7.71 -11.39
N LYS A 96 -6.50 -6.44 -11.43
CA LYS A 96 -6.07 -5.50 -12.47
C LYS A 96 -4.57 -5.23 -12.43
N GLU A 97 -4.01 -4.97 -11.25
CA GLU A 97 -2.57 -4.77 -11.04
C GLU A 97 -1.78 -5.98 -11.54
N ALA A 98 -2.21 -7.21 -11.20
CA ALA A 98 -1.56 -8.41 -11.67
C ALA A 98 -1.62 -8.56 -13.20
N LEU A 99 -2.76 -8.22 -13.82
CA LEU A 99 -2.89 -8.22 -15.28
C LEU A 99 -1.95 -7.20 -15.94
N GLU A 100 -1.80 -6.01 -15.36
CA GLU A 100 -0.89 -4.98 -15.85
C GLU A 100 0.57 -5.44 -15.73
N GLN A 101 0.99 -5.94 -14.56
CA GLN A 101 2.32 -6.52 -14.37
C GLN A 101 2.59 -7.66 -15.34
N SER A 102 1.59 -8.52 -15.63
CA SER A 102 1.74 -9.62 -16.59
C SER A 102 2.03 -9.17 -18.02
N ARG A 103 1.56 -7.97 -18.42
CA ARG A 103 1.75 -7.43 -19.77
C ARG A 103 3.16 -6.89 -19.98
N ASP A 104 3.81 -6.40 -18.93
CA ASP A 104 5.19 -5.91 -19.01
C ASP A 104 6.23 -7.04 -19.16
N PHE A 105 5.82 -8.30 -18.99
CA PHE A 105 6.67 -9.48 -19.20
C PHE A 105 6.65 -10.04 -20.64
N TYR A 106 5.83 -9.49 -21.55
CA TYR A 106 5.70 -9.91 -22.95
C TYR A 106 6.01 -8.77 -23.92
#